data_AF-A0A1E1WGC3-F1
#
_entry.id   AF-A0A1E1WGC3-F1
#
_cell.length_a   1.000
_cell.length_b   1.000
_cell.length_c   1.000
_cell.angle_alpha   90.00
_cell.angle_beta   90.00
_cell.angle_gamma   90.00
#
_symmetry.space_group_name_H-M   'P 1'
#
loop_
_entity.id
_entity.type
_entity.pdbx_description
1 polymer ?
#
loop_
_entity_poly.entity_id
_entity_poly.type
_entity_poly.pdbx_seq_one_letter_code
_entity_poly.pdbx_strand_id
1 'polypeptide(L)'
;GIGILGTIIVGILCGHCIHILVETSRGCCRKEKKPMLGYAETCKSTFSNGPKCVRRFANAASIITEFALTCTYVGVCCIYTVLISDSIKQLVDRYAPSFIIPSEYYSLIMLIPFCVLCQIKYLKWLAIFSLLANILLVATYLICLYYIFGGEISFADKVAVGNPARYPAFLSTVIFAMEGVGVVMPVENEMKRPKHFL
;
A
#
# COMPACT_ATOMS: atom_id res chain seq x y z
N GLY A 1 23.35 6.13 -1.94
CA GLY A 1 23.00 7.11 -2.98
C GLY A 1 21.90 6.62 -3.91
N ILE A 2 22.14 5.51 -4.62
CA ILE A 2 21.22 4.98 -5.64
C ILE A 2 19.83 4.66 -5.10
N GLY A 3 19.70 4.13 -3.88
CA GLY A 3 18.41 3.85 -3.27
C GLY A 3 17.52 5.09 -3.12
N ILE A 4 18.06 6.22 -2.67
CA ILE A 4 17.28 7.46 -2.50
C ILE A 4 16.79 7.98 -3.86
N LEU A 5 17.66 8.01 -4.86
CA LEU A 5 17.31 8.41 -6.22
C LEU A 5 16.26 7.47 -6.83
N GLY A 6 16.43 6.16 -6.67
CA GLY A 6 15.47 5.15 -7.13
C GLY A 6 14.09 5.33 -6.48
N THR A 7 14.05 5.56 -5.16
CA THR A 7 12.80 5.83 -4.44
C THR A 7 12.11 7.08 -4.97
N ILE A 8 12.83 8.18 -5.22
CA ILE A 8 12.25 9.41 -5.77
C ILE A 8 11.65 9.16 -7.18
N ILE A 9 12.39 8.46 -8.05
CA ILE A 9 11.94 8.16 -9.42
C ILE A 9 10.68 7.30 -9.38
N VAL A 10 10.66 6.23 -8.58
CA VAL A 10 9.50 5.35 -8.44
C VAL A 10 8.31 6.11 -7.85
N GLY A 11 8.54 7.00 -6.88
CA GLY A 11 7.49 7.86 -6.32
C GLY A 11 6.85 8.77 -7.35
N ILE A 12 7.64 9.43 -8.20
CA ILE A 12 7.13 10.27 -9.28
C ILE A 12 6.33 9.41 -10.28
N LEU A 13 6.85 8.23 -10.65
CA LEU A 13 6.17 7.31 -11.57
C LEU A 13 4.82 6.85 -11.00
N CYS A 14 4.79 6.38 -9.76
CA CYS A 14 3.56 5.95 -9.08
C CYS A 14 2.55 7.10 -8.96
N GLY A 15 3.00 8.29 -8.58
CA GLY A 15 2.16 9.48 -8.52
C GLY A 15 1.58 9.86 -9.89
N HIS A 16 2.38 9.78 -10.94
CA HIS A 16 1.93 10.04 -12.31
C HIS A 16 0.88 9.02 -12.78
N CYS A 17 1.08 7.73 -12.48
CA CYS A 17 0.10 6.68 -12.78
C CYS A 17 -1.23 6.93 -12.06
N ILE A 18 -1.20 7.32 -10.78
CA ILE A 18 -2.42 7.66 -10.01
C ILE A 18 -3.13 8.87 -10.61
N HIS A 19 -2.37 9.91 -10.98
CA HIS A 19 -2.94 11.11 -11.59
C HIS A 19 -3.69 10.78 -12.90
N ILE A 20 -3.05 10.04 -13.82
CA ILE A 20 -3.68 9.58 -15.07
C ILE A 20 -4.94 8.76 -14.77
N LEU A 21 -4.87 7.85 -13.81
CA LEU A 21 -5.99 7.00 -13.44
C LEU A 21 -7.20 7.82 -12.96
N VAL A 22 -6.99 8.76 -12.04
CA VAL A 22 -8.05 9.62 -11.48
C VAL A 22 -8.64 10.52 -12.58
N GLU A 23 -7.80 11.12 -13.42
CA GLU A 23 -8.25 11.95 -14.55
C GLU A 23 -9.11 11.14 -15.54
N THR A 24 -8.67 9.93 -15.86
CA THR A 24 -9.41 9.01 -16.76
C THR A 24 -10.73 8.57 -16.13
N SER A 25 -10.74 8.28 -14.83
CA SER A 25 -11.96 7.92 -14.09
C SER A 25 -12.98 9.06 -14.10
N ARG A 26 -12.54 10.29 -13.80
CA ARG A 26 -13.40 11.49 -13.86
C ARG A 26 -13.97 11.72 -15.26
N GLY A 27 -13.15 11.53 -16.29
CA GLY A 27 -13.60 11.59 -17.69
C GLY A 27 -14.68 10.55 -18.02
N CYS A 28 -14.52 9.32 -17.52
CA CYS A 28 -15.50 8.24 -17.70
C CYS A 28 -16.79 8.48 -16.90
N CYS A 29 -16.70 8.92 -15.64
CA CYS A 29 -17.85 9.32 -14.81
C CYS A 29 -18.71 10.37 -15.52
N ARG A 30 -18.08 11.37 -16.15
CA ARG A 30 -18.78 12.43 -16.90
C ARG A 30 -19.48 11.89 -18.15
N LYS A 31 -18.87 10.93 -18.86
CA LYS A 31 -19.45 10.32 -20.08
C LYS A 31 -20.61 9.36 -19.78
N GLU A 32 -20.47 8.52 -18.75
CA GLU A 32 -21.51 7.56 -18.36
C GLU A 32 -22.59 8.14 -17.45
N LYS A 33 -22.44 9.41 -17.00
CA LYS A 33 -23.32 10.08 -16.04
C LYS A 33 -23.48 9.30 -14.74
N LYS A 34 -22.42 8.62 -14.31
CA LYS A 34 -22.36 7.93 -13.01
C LYS A 34 -21.66 8.79 -11.98
N PRO A 35 -22.16 8.84 -10.73
CA PRO A 35 -21.58 9.69 -9.69
C PRO A 35 -20.19 9.22 -9.24
N MET A 36 -19.94 7.91 -9.31
CA MET A 36 -18.68 7.26 -8.93
C MET A 36 -18.49 5.98 -9.73
N LEU A 37 -17.23 5.61 -9.98
CA LEU A 37 -16.84 4.35 -10.62
C LEU A 37 -15.80 3.68 -9.73
N GLY A 38 -15.89 2.35 -9.57
CA GLY A 38 -14.79 1.57 -9.01
C GLY A 38 -13.58 1.52 -9.95
N TYR A 39 -12.47 0.94 -9.48
CA TYR A 39 -11.27 0.77 -10.32
C TYR A 39 -11.57 -0.14 -11.53
N ALA A 40 -12.16 -1.32 -11.31
CA ALA A 40 -12.52 -2.26 -12.38
C ALA A 40 -13.58 -1.68 -13.35
N GLU A 41 -14.56 -0.95 -12.82
CA GLU A 41 -15.57 -0.27 -13.65
C GLU A 41 -14.97 0.87 -14.47
N THR A 42 -14.01 1.62 -13.92
CA THR A 42 -13.26 2.64 -14.65
C THR A 42 -12.52 2.01 -15.83
N CYS A 43 -11.83 0.89 -15.63
CA CYS A 43 -11.19 0.14 -16.71
C CYS A 43 -12.20 -0.32 -17.76
N LYS A 44 -13.33 -0.91 -17.35
CA LYS A 44 -14.39 -1.34 -18.28
C LYS A 44 -14.93 -0.17 -19.11
N SER A 45 -15.23 0.96 -18.48
CA SER A 45 -15.75 2.16 -19.13
C SER A 45 -14.73 2.75 -20.11
N THR A 46 -13.46 2.80 -19.72
CA THR A 46 -12.36 3.29 -20.56
C THR A 46 -12.23 2.48 -21.84
N PHE A 47 -12.23 1.15 -21.74
CA PHE A 47 -12.15 0.27 -22.91
C PHE A 47 -13.44 0.31 -23.75
N SER A 48 -14.60 0.47 -23.13
CA SER A 48 -15.88 0.58 -23.84
C SER A 48 -15.98 1.86 -24.69
N ASN A 49 -15.42 2.96 -24.18
CA ASN A 49 -15.38 4.26 -24.83
C ASN A 49 -14.16 4.44 -25.77
N GLY A 50 -13.31 3.41 -25.90
CA GLY A 50 -12.13 3.40 -26.74
C GLY A 50 -12.39 3.02 -28.22
N PRO A 51 -11.33 2.87 -29.03
CA PRO A 51 -11.46 2.48 -30.43
C PRO A 51 -12.18 1.12 -30.61
N LYS A 52 -12.84 0.92 -31.76
CA LYS A 52 -13.72 -0.24 -32.02
C LYS A 52 -13.07 -1.60 -31.76
N CYS A 53 -11.75 -1.73 -31.98
CA CYS A 53 -10.99 -2.95 -31.74
C CYS A 53 -10.86 -3.32 -30.25
N VAL A 54 -10.67 -2.35 -29.37
CA VAL A 54 -10.44 -2.59 -27.93
C VAL A 54 -11.74 -2.74 -27.13
N ARG A 55 -12.86 -2.23 -27.68
CA ARG A 55 -14.18 -2.30 -27.05
C ARG A 55 -14.65 -3.74 -26.74
N ARG A 56 -14.25 -4.71 -27.55
CA ARG A 56 -14.56 -6.14 -27.33
C ARG A 56 -13.92 -6.70 -26.06
N PHE A 57 -12.79 -6.15 -25.64
CA PHE A 57 -12.04 -6.59 -24.47
C PHE A 57 -12.48 -5.90 -23.17
N ALA A 58 -13.45 -4.99 -23.20
CA ALA A 58 -13.85 -4.21 -22.03
C ALA A 58 -14.28 -5.08 -20.83
N ASN A 59 -15.05 -6.15 -21.07
CA ASN A 59 -15.43 -7.07 -20.00
C ASN A 59 -14.23 -7.88 -19.47
N ALA A 60 -13.34 -8.35 -20.35
CA ALA A 60 -12.15 -9.09 -19.95
C ALA A 60 -11.20 -8.20 -19.12
N ALA A 61 -11.00 -6.95 -19.53
CA ALA A 61 -10.18 -5.98 -18.81
C ALA A 61 -10.71 -5.75 -17.39
N SER A 62 -12.04 -5.63 -17.21
CA SER A 62 -12.66 -5.49 -15.89
C SER A 62 -12.36 -6.69 -14.99
N ILE A 63 -12.55 -7.91 -15.49
CA ILE A 63 -12.36 -9.15 -14.73
C ILE A 63 -10.89 -9.33 -14.34
N ILE A 64 -9.97 -9.11 -15.28
CA ILE A 64 -8.53 -9.18 -15.02
C ILE A 64 -8.14 -8.15 -13.95
N THR A 65 -8.70 -6.94 -14.03
CA THR A 65 -8.41 -5.87 -13.07
C THR A 65 -8.91 -6.21 -11.67
N GLU A 66 -10.13 -6.75 -11.55
CA GLU A 66 -10.71 -7.16 -10.27
C GLU A 66 -9.93 -8.34 -9.65
N PHE A 67 -9.53 -9.31 -10.47
CA PHE A 67 -8.65 -10.40 -10.06
C PHE A 67 -7.28 -9.89 -9.59
N ALA A 68 -6.65 -8.99 -10.36
CA ALA A 68 -5.37 -8.40 -10.00
C ALA A 68 -5.43 -7.64 -8.67
N LEU A 69 -6.45 -6.79 -8.47
CA LEU A 69 -6.67 -6.09 -7.20
C LEU A 69 -6.87 -7.06 -6.04
N THR A 70 -7.66 -8.13 -6.25
CA THR A 70 -7.88 -9.16 -5.24
C THR A 70 -6.57 -9.84 -4.85
N CYS A 71 -5.75 -10.25 -5.84
CA CYS A 71 -4.43 -10.82 -5.59
C CYS A 71 -3.51 -9.87 -4.84
N THR A 72 -3.49 -8.58 -5.20
CA THR A 72 -2.70 -7.56 -4.50
C THR A 72 -3.13 -7.44 -3.04
N TYR A 73 -4.42 -7.31 -2.76
CA TYR A 73 -4.90 -7.20 -1.37
C TYR A 73 -4.63 -8.45 -0.53
N VAL A 74 -4.79 -9.64 -1.11
CA VAL A 74 -4.42 -10.89 -0.42
C VAL A 74 -2.92 -10.89 -0.08
N GLY A 75 -2.06 -10.53 -1.04
CA GLY A 75 -0.61 -10.43 -0.82
C GLY A 75 -0.25 -9.42 0.27
N VAL A 76 -0.87 -8.24 0.25
CA VAL A 76 -0.68 -7.17 1.24
C VAL A 76 -1.10 -7.66 2.65
N CYS A 77 -2.25 -8.32 2.77
CA CYS A 77 -2.70 -8.90 4.04
C CYS A 77 -1.72 -9.95 4.59
N CYS A 78 -1.19 -10.82 3.72
CA CYS A 78 -0.19 -11.81 4.11
C CYS A 78 1.09 -11.14 4.64
N ILE A 79 1.63 -10.16 3.90
CA ILE A 79 2.87 -9.47 4.26
C ILE A 79 2.70 -8.72 5.60
N TYR A 80 1.60 -7.99 5.78
CA TYR A 80 1.34 -7.28 7.03
C TYR A 80 1.21 -8.22 8.23
N THR A 81 0.54 -9.37 8.05
CA THR A 81 0.40 -10.37 9.12
C THR A 81 1.78 -10.86 9.58
N VAL A 82 2.64 -11.25 8.64
CA VAL A 82 3.99 -11.74 8.94
C VAL A 82 4.84 -10.64 9.61
N LEU A 83 4.82 -9.41 9.07
CA LEU A 83 5.62 -8.31 9.62
C LEU A 83 5.21 -7.95 11.06
N ILE A 84 3.92 -7.97 11.35
CA ILE A 84 3.41 -7.69 12.71
C ILE A 84 3.78 -8.84 13.65
N SER A 85 3.64 -10.09 13.21
CA SER A 85 4.02 -11.25 14.00
C SER A 85 5.51 -11.30 14.30
N ASP A 86 6.38 -10.97 13.35
CA ASP A 86 7.82 -10.85 13.59
C ASP A 86 8.17 -9.72 14.56
N SER A 87 7.47 -8.59 14.47
CA SER A 87 7.65 -7.47 15.40
C SER A 87 7.26 -7.85 16.83
N ILE A 88 6.15 -8.57 17.01
CA ILE A 88 5.71 -9.08 18.30
C ILE A 88 6.68 -10.15 18.82
N LYS A 89 7.15 -11.05 17.97
CA LYS A 89 8.14 -12.05 18.34
C LYS A 89 9.41 -11.39 18.89
N GLN A 90 9.95 -10.37 18.21
CA GLN A 90 11.12 -9.62 18.69
C GLN A 90 10.87 -8.98 20.07
N LEU A 91 9.66 -8.51 20.34
CA LEU A 91 9.28 -7.97 21.64
C LEU A 91 9.22 -9.09 22.71
N VAL A 92 8.58 -10.22 22.42
CA VAL A 92 8.44 -11.34 23.36
C VAL A 92 9.79 -11.98 23.65
N ASP A 93 10.63 -12.22 22.64
CA ASP A 93 11.96 -12.79 22.80
C ASP A 93 12.85 -11.88 23.69
N ARG A 94 12.60 -10.57 23.71
CA ARG A 94 13.32 -9.61 24.57
C ARG A 94 12.86 -9.62 26.03
N TYR A 95 11.56 -9.76 26.29
CA TYR A 95 10.98 -9.65 27.63
C TYR A 95 10.70 -11.00 28.31
N ALA A 96 10.59 -12.09 27.55
CA ALA A 96 10.29 -13.44 28.03
C ALA A 96 11.12 -14.50 27.25
N PRO A 97 12.44 -14.59 27.51
CA PRO A 97 13.36 -15.46 26.75
C PRO A 97 13.09 -16.97 26.92
N SER A 98 12.22 -17.38 27.83
CA SER A 98 11.84 -18.77 28.11
C SER A 98 10.70 -19.30 27.22
N PHE A 99 10.04 -18.45 26.40
CA PHE A 99 8.99 -18.86 25.46
C PHE A 99 9.51 -18.89 24.03
N ILE A 100 10.17 -19.99 23.64
CA ILE A 100 10.64 -20.20 22.26
C ILE A 100 9.50 -20.85 21.47
N ILE A 101 8.62 -20.03 20.91
CA ILE A 101 7.59 -20.47 19.97
C ILE A 101 8.05 -20.11 18.53
N PRO A 102 7.86 -21.00 17.52
CA PRO A 102 8.13 -20.69 16.12
C PRO A 102 7.29 -19.50 15.62
N SER A 103 7.84 -18.68 14.72
CA SER A 103 7.17 -17.49 14.18
C SER A 103 5.85 -17.79 13.46
N GLU A 104 5.70 -19.01 12.94
CA GLU A 104 4.49 -19.50 12.26
C GLU A 104 3.26 -19.49 13.20
N TYR A 105 3.46 -19.85 14.47
CA TYR A 105 2.39 -19.85 15.47
C TYR A 105 1.99 -18.42 15.89
N TYR A 106 2.95 -17.49 15.95
CA TYR A 106 2.64 -16.07 16.16
C TYR A 106 1.84 -15.48 15.00
N SER A 107 2.08 -15.94 13.77
CA SER A 107 1.29 -15.55 12.59
C SER A 107 -0.15 -16.07 12.68
N LEU A 108 -0.34 -17.31 13.13
CA LEU A 108 -1.65 -17.92 13.32
C LEU A 108 -2.45 -17.28 14.47
N ILE A 109 -1.78 -16.98 15.58
CA ILE A 109 -2.42 -16.29 16.73
C ILE A 109 -2.87 -14.88 16.34
N MET A 110 -2.07 -14.17 15.54
CA MET A 110 -2.41 -12.81 15.06
C MET A 110 -3.51 -12.79 14.01
N LEU A 111 -3.82 -13.91 13.36
CA LEU A 111 -4.97 -14.01 12.46
C LEU A 111 -6.31 -13.81 13.20
N ILE A 112 -6.41 -14.25 14.46
CA ILE A 112 -7.61 -14.14 15.29
C ILE A 112 -8.02 -12.66 15.51
N PRO A 113 -7.14 -11.76 16.00
CA PRO A 113 -7.48 -10.34 16.13
C PRO A 113 -7.74 -9.67 14.78
N PHE A 114 -7.07 -10.07 13.69
CA PHE A 114 -7.38 -9.54 12.35
C PHE A 114 -8.80 -9.91 11.92
N CYS A 115 -9.25 -11.14 12.14
CA CYS A 115 -10.62 -11.55 11.86
C CYS A 115 -11.65 -10.72 12.64
N VAL A 116 -11.35 -10.36 13.89
CA VAL A 116 -12.21 -9.47 14.70
C VAL A 116 -12.20 -8.04 14.15
N LEU A 117 -11.03 -7.52 13.75
CA LEU A 117 -10.91 -6.19 13.14
C LEU A 117 -11.69 -6.10 11.81
N CYS A 118 -11.70 -7.17 11.00
CA CYS A 118 -12.50 -7.24 9.77
C CYS A 118 -14.02 -7.15 10.01
N GLN A 119 -14.49 -7.42 11.23
CA GLN A 119 -15.91 -7.30 11.59
C GLN A 119 -16.34 -5.88 11.97
N ILE A 120 -15.39 -4.92 12.05
CA ILE A 120 -15.71 -3.53 12.40
C ILE A 120 -16.45 -2.86 11.23
N LYS A 121 -17.77 -2.73 11.38
CA LYS A 121 -18.65 -2.10 10.38
C LYS A 121 -18.63 -0.57 10.39
N TYR A 122 -18.10 0.06 11.44
CA TYR A 122 -18.13 1.50 11.63
C TYR A 122 -16.78 2.17 11.33
N LEU A 123 -16.62 2.68 10.11
CA LEU A 123 -15.43 3.40 9.63
C LEU A 123 -15.03 4.62 10.48
N LYS A 124 -15.98 5.21 11.22
CA LYS A 124 -15.70 6.37 12.11
C LYS A 124 -14.69 6.04 13.21
N TRP A 125 -14.74 4.84 13.78
CA TRP A 125 -13.77 4.40 14.79
C TRP A 125 -12.39 4.14 14.19
N LEU A 126 -12.36 3.63 12.95
CA LEU A 126 -11.14 3.38 12.22
C LEU A 126 -10.39 4.68 11.90
N ALA A 127 -11.11 5.77 11.63
CA ALA A 127 -10.49 7.08 11.38
C ALA A 127 -9.74 7.63 12.62
N ILE A 128 -10.31 7.51 13.82
CA ILE A 128 -9.65 7.93 15.06
C ILE A 128 -8.44 7.03 15.35
N PHE A 129 -8.59 5.72 15.17
CA PHE A 129 -7.48 4.77 15.34
C PHE A 129 -6.35 5.04 14.34
N SER A 130 -6.68 5.35 13.08
CA SER A 130 -5.71 5.73 12.06
C SER A 130 -4.97 7.01 12.42
N LEU A 131 -5.66 8.00 12.99
CA LEU A 131 -5.01 9.22 13.47
C LEU A 131 -4.00 8.92 14.58
N LEU A 132 -4.36 8.08 15.55
CA LEU A 132 -3.45 7.65 16.61
C LEU A 132 -2.25 6.86 16.04
N ALA A 133 -2.50 5.95 15.10
CA ALA A 133 -1.46 5.18 14.42
C ALA A 133 -0.49 6.09 13.66
N ASN A 134 -0.98 7.14 12.98
CA ASN A 134 -0.14 8.12 12.30
C ASN A 134 0.75 8.90 13.30
N ILE A 135 0.25 9.25 14.48
CA ILE A 135 1.05 9.88 15.54
C ILE A 135 2.17 8.94 16.02
N LEU A 136 1.84 7.66 16.27
CA LEU A 136 2.82 6.64 16.67
C LEU A 136 3.89 6.42 15.58
N LEU A 137 3.49 6.46 14.31
CA LEU A 137 4.40 6.34 13.17
C LEU A 137 5.38 7.51 13.13
N VAL A 138 4.89 8.75 13.29
CA VAL A 138 5.75 9.94 13.38
C VAL A 138 6.70 9.84 14.58
N ALA A 139 6.22 9.41 15.74
CA ALA A 139 7.06 9.21 16.92
C ALA A 139 8.17 8.18 16.66
N THR A 140 7.83 7.05 16.01
CA THR A 140 8.80 6.01 15.64
C THR A 140 9.87 6.58 14.70
N TYR A 141 9.46 7.35 13.69
CA TYR A 141 10.37 7.99 12.77
C TYR A 141 11.33 8.96 13.48
N LEU A 142 10.81 9.78 14.41
CA LEU A 142 11.63 10.70 15.21
C LEU A 142 12.65 9.94 16.09
N ILE A 143 12.26 8.83 16.71
CA ILE A 143 13.16 7.98 17.50
C ILE A 143 14.26 7.39 16.60
N CYS A 144 13.90 6.86 15.41
CA CYS A 144 14.88 6.37 14.45
C CYS A 144 15.88 7.46 14.04
N LEU A 145 15.39 8.67 13.72
CA LEU A 145 16.26 9.80 13.38
C LEU A 145 17.16 10.18 14.55
N TYR A 146 16.66 10.19 15.78
CA TYR A 146 17.46 10.47 16.97
C TYR A 146 18.62 9.47 17.12
N TYR A 147 18.37 8.16 16.96
CA TYR A 147 19.43 7.15 17.01
C TYR A 147 20.40 7.22 15.83
N ILE A 148 19.93 7.59 14.64
CA ILE A 148 20.77 7.73 13.44
C ILE A 148 21.73 8.93 13.57
N PHE A 149 21.23 10.07 14.04
CA PHE A 149 22.01 11.31 14.17
C PHE A 149 22.72 11.46 15.52
N GLY A 150 22.36 10.64 16.52
CA GLY A 150 22.95 10.68 17.86
C GLY A 150 24.29 9.94 18.00
N GLY A 151 24.73 9.18 16.99
CA GLY A 151 26.02 8.49 16.97
C GLY A 151 26.99 9.01 15.91
N GLU A 152 28.25 8.56 15.94
CA GLU A 152 29.24 8.89 14.90
C GLU A 152 28.82 8.29 13.54
N ILE A 153 28.53 9.15 12.56
CA ILE A 153 28.10 8.72 11.24
C ILE A 153 29.32 8.30 10.42
N SER A 154 29.80 7.06 10.60
CA SER A 154 30.84 6.49 9.76
C SER A 154 30.27 6.09 8.39
N PHE A 155 30.77 6.75 7.34
CA PHE A 155 30.44 6.47 5.93
C PHE A 155 31.49 5.60 5.23
N ALA A 156 32.59 5.24 5.91
CA ALA A 156 33.77 4.64 5.31
C ALA A 156 33.54 3.23 4.73
N ASP A 157 32.67 2.42 5.34
CA ASP A 157 32.39 1.03 4.92
C ASP A 157 31.09 0.86 4.11
N LYS A 158 30.41 1.96 3.76
CA LYS A 158 29.10 1.87 3.09
C LYS A 158 29.27 1.88 1.58
N VAL A 159 29.18 0.70 0.99
CA VAL A 159 29.18 0.53 -0.48
C VAL A 159 27.97 1.29 -1.07
N ALA A 160 28.24 2.29 -1.91
CA ALA A 160 27.21 3.16 -2.50
C ALA A 160 26.27 2.42 -3.48
N VAL A 161 26.70 1.24 -3.93
CA VAL A 161 26.02 0.37 -4.90
C VAL A 161 25.92 -1.04 -4.31
N GLY A 162 24.71 -1.46 -3.95
CA GLY A 162 24.45 -2.86 -3.59
C GLY A 162 24.54 -3.78 -4.81
N ASN A 163 24.70 -5.09 -4.58
CA ASN A 163 24.73 -6.10 -5.63
C ASN A 163 23.51 -5.94 -6.59
N PRO A 164 23.72 -5.87 -7.93
CA PRO A 164 22.63 -5.71 -8.91
C PRO A 164 21.52 -6.75 -8.79
N ALA A 165 21.83 -7.95 -8.28
CA ALA A 165 20.85 -9.00 -8.04
C ALA A 165 19.76 -8.59 -7.01
N ARG A 166 19.99 -7.57 -6.19
CA ARG A 166 19.03 -7.06 -5.19
C ARG A 166 18.16 -5.90 -5.70
N TYR A 167 18.38 -5.41 -6.92
CA TYR A 167 17.55 -4.34 -7.48
C TYR A 167 16.07 -4.70 -7.62
N PRO A 168 15.67 -5.91 -8.05
CA PRO A 168 14.27 -6.29 -8.08
C PRO A 168 13.63 -6.28 -6.70
N ALA A 169 14.34 -6.78 -5.68
CA ALA A 169 13.84 -6.77 -4.30
C ALA A 169 13.65 -5.33 -3.77
N PHE A 170 14.62 -4.45 -4.02
CA PHE A 170 14.51 -3.03 -3.67
C PHE A 170 13.30 -2.37 -4.36
N LEU A 171 13.15 -2.57 -5.67
CA LEU A 171 12.03 -2.00 -6.43
C LEU A 171 10.69 -2.50 -5.88
N SER A 172 10.56 -3.80 -5.61
CA SER A 172 9.35 -4.38 -5.02
C SER A 172 9.03 -3.77 -3.65
N THR A 173 10.02 -3.58 -2.78
CA THR A 173 9.80 -2.94 -1.46
C THR A 173 9.36 -1.49 -1.59
N VAL A 174 9.95 -0.73 -2.51
CA VAL A 174 9.58 0.68 -2.74
C VAL A 174 8.16 0.78 -3.30
N ILE A 175 7.82 -0.03 -4.30
CA ILE A 175 6.46 -0.06 -4.88
C ILE A 175 5.45 -0.47 -3.82
N PHE A 176 5.76 -1.49 -3.00
CA PHE A 176 4.91 -1.91 -1.89
C PHE A 176 4.71 -0.81 -0.85
N ALA A 177 5.76 -0.05 -0.51
CA ALA A 177 5.67 1.06 0.43
C ALA A 177 4.84 2.25 -0.11
N MET A 178 4.73 2.38 -1.44
CA MET A 178 3.95 3.42 -2.13
C MET A 178 2.57 2.92 -2.58
N GLU A 179 2.19 1.71 -2.17
CA GLU A 179 0.91 1.10 -2.51
C GLU A 179 -0.25 1.87 -1.83
N GLY A 180 -1.39 1.92 -2.51
CA GLY A 180 -2.50 2.82 -2.14
C GLY A 180 -3.46 3.10 -3.29
N VAL A 181 -3.11 2.66 -4.50
CA VAL A 181 -3.90 2.84 -5.73
C VAL A 181 -5.30 2.24 -5.58
N GLY A 182 -5.42 1.10 -4.91
CA GLY A 182 -6.71 0.45 -4.70
C GLY A 182 -7.62 1.19 -3.71
N VAL A 183 -7.06 1.99 -2.80
CA VAL A 183 -7.82 2.77 -1.81
C VAL A 183 -8.11 4.20 -2.27
N VAL A 184 -7.40 4.70 -3.29
CA VAL A 184 -7.62 6.02 -3.89
C VAL A 184 -9.07 6.20 -4.35
N MET A 185 -9.62 5.26 -5.12
CA MET A 185 -10.97 5.38 -5.68
C MET A 185 -12.07 5.35 -4.59
N PRO A 186 -12.07 4.40 -3.63
CA PRO A 186 -13.00 4.45 -2.49
C PRO A 186 -12.87 5.71 -1.66
N VAL A 187 -11.65 6.19 -1.40
CA VAL A 187 -11.43 7.41 -0.61
C VAL A 187 -11.95 8.64 -1.34
N GLU A 188 -11.65 8.81 -2.63
CA GLU A 188 -12.20 9.89 -3.46
C GLU A 188 -13.73 9.87 -3.45
N ASN A 189 -14.35 8.69 -3.57
CA ASN A 189 -15.81 8.52 -3.59
C ASN A 189 -16.48 8.92 -2.25
N GLU A 190 -15.80 8.73 -1.12
CA GLU A 190 -16.31 9.07 0.22
C GLU A 190 -16.01 10.53 0.63
N MET A 191 -15.24 11.29 -0.17
CA MET A 191 -14.97 12.70 0.13
C MET A 191 -16.20 13.58 -0.09
N LYS A 192 -16.46 14.51 0.84
CA LYS A 192 -17.48 15.57 0.68
C LYS A 192 -17.25 16.44 -0.57
N ARG A 193 -16.00 16.55 -1.03
CA ARG A 193 -15.59 17.28 -2.24
C ARG A 193 -14.58 16.46 -3.04
N PRO A 194 -15.03 15.50 -3.87
CA PRO A 194 -14.14 14.60 -4.62
C PRO A 194 -13.18 15.36 -5.56
N LYS A 195 -13.56 16.56 -6.00
CA LYS A 195 -12.73 17.45 -6.83
C LYS A 195 -11.45 17.96 -6.15
N HIS A 196 -11.23 17.73 -4.85
CA HIS A 196 -10.04 18.17 -4.11
C HIS A 196 -9.16 16.99 -3.65
N PHE A 197 -9.33 15.79 -4.22
CA PHE A 197 -8.55 14.60 -3.83
C PHE A 197 -7.06 14.67 -4.25
N LEU A 198 -6.74 15.43 -5.30
CA LEU A 198 -5.39 15.68 -5.82
C LEU A 198 -5.11 17.18 -5.83
#